data_AF-A0A4Y9ZSQ6-F1
#
_entry.id   AF-A0A4Y9ZSQ6-F1
#
_cell.length_a   1.000
_cell.length_b   1.000
_cell.length_c   1.000
_cell.angle_alpha   90.00
_cell.angle_beta   90.00
_cell.angle_gamma   90.00
#
_symmetry.space_group_name_H-M   'P 1'
#
loop_
_entity.id
_entity.type
_entity.pdbx_description
1 polymer ?
#
loop_
_entity_poly.entity_id
_entity_poly.type
_entity_poly.pdbx_seq_one_letter_code
_entity_poly.pdbx_strand_id
1 'polypeptide(L)'
;MLYDIDVRTRDLIGASSTDPAIRRRLADEIRDVCINVGFFYVKNHGIPPLTTEGALHAANQFFSLPLDSKTKLDIHKTPNFKGYTALLGENTDPENRGDLHEGFDLGWESLGKDTQDRDDGAMSGENVWPPESDLPGFRRAVLEYYHAAVHLGEYLFPLFALALDLPENFFDDKITKPAAIMRLLYYPPQTGTVDDRTIGIGAHTE
;
A
#
# COMPACT_ATOMS: atom_id res chain seq x y z
N MET A 1 7.42 8.62 29.99
CA MET A 1 8.52 7.75 29.56
C MET A 1 8.21 7.42 28.11
N LEU A 2 8.76 8.19 27.16
CA LEU A 2 8.68 7.84 25.75
C LEU A 2 9.66 6.69 25.58
N TYR A 3 9.16 5.50 25.25
CA TYR A 3 10.04 4.43 24.81
C TYR A 3 10.73 4.92 23.54
N ASP A 4 12.07 4.91 23.55
CA ASP A 4 12.85 5.12 22.35
C ASP A 4 12.60 3.89 21.46
N ILE A 5 11.55 3.96 20.63
CA ILE A 5 11.24 2.90 19.68
C ILE A 5 12.28 3.02 18.57
N ASP A 6 13.38 2.27 18.70
CA ASP A 6 14.35 2.07 17.64
C ASP A 6 13.70 1.23 16.53
N VAL A 7 13.03 1.91 15.59
CA VAL A 7 12.45 1.29 14.39
C VAL A 7 13.59 0.97 13.43
N ARG A 8 14.30 -0.13 13.72
CA ARG A 8 15.49 -0.50 12.97
C ARG A 8 15.16 -0.79 11.50
N THR A 9 15.98 -0.25 10.59
CA THR A 9 15.94 -0.58 9.17
C THR A 9 16.53 -1.97 8.90
N ARG A 10 15.88 -2.79 8.07
CA ARG A 10 16.39 -4.07 7.55
C ARG A 10 16.94 -3.87 6.14
N ASP A 11 18.16 -4.34 5.93
CA ASP A 11 18.83 -4.29 4.64
C ASP A 11 18.56 -5.58 3.86
N LEU A 12 17.92 -5.47 2.70
CA LEU A 12 17.54 -6.63 1.90
C LEU A 12 18.64 -7.16 0.97
N ILE A 13 19.86 -6.59 0.96
CA ILE A 13 20.99 -7.10 0.15
C ILE A 13 21.24 -8.60 0.36
N GLY A 14 21.06 -9.10 1.59
CA GLY A 14 21.28 -10.50 1.94
C GLY A 14 20.12 -11.46 1.60
N ALA A 15 18.95 -10.94 1.23
CA ALA A 15 17.73 -11.74 1.11
C ALA A 15 17.80 -12.78 -0.02
N SER A 16 18.48 -12.47 -1.13
CA SER A 16 18.73 -13.40 -2.24
C SER A 16 20.12 -14.05 -2.21
N SER A 17 20.83 -13.98 -1.09
CA SER A 17 22.14 -14.63 -0.95
C SER A 17 22.02 -16.13 -1.15
N THR A 18 22.98 -16.75 -1.84
CA THR A 18 23.04 -18.21 -1.99
C THR A 18 23.42 -18.92 -0.68
N ASP A 19 24.03 -18.20 0.28
CA ASP A 19 24.35 -18.70 1.61
C ASP A 19 23.10 -18.70 2.53
N PRO A 20 22.57 -19.89 2.92
CA PRO A 20 21.43 -19.98 3.81
C PRO A 20 21.65 -19.33 5.17
N ALA A 21 22.89 -19.25 5.66
CA ALA A 21 23.19 -18.60 6.94
C ALA A 21 23.00 -17.08 6.87
N ILE A 22 23.25 -16.46 5.70
CA ILE A 22 22.96 -15.03 5.49
C ILE A 22 21.44 -14.80 5.52
N ARG A 23 20.68 -15.61 4.77
CA ARG A 23 19.21 -15.50 4.73
C ARG A 23 18.57 -15.75 6.10
N ARG A 24 19.05 -16.77 6.82
CA ARG A 24 18.62 -17.09 8.20
C ARG A 24 18.84 -15.93 9.17
N ARG A 25 20.02 -15.31 9.16
CA ARG A 25 20.31 -14.15 10.03
C ARG A 25 19.34 -13.01 9.77
N LEU A 26 19.09 -12.68 8.50
CA LEU A 26 18.13 -11.64 8.13
C LEU A 26 16.70 -11.99 8.59
N ALA A 27 16.29 -13.26 8.46
CA ALA A 27 14.99 -13.73 8.95
C ALA A 27 14.88 -13.66 10.48
N ASP A 28 15.95 -13.91 11.23
CA ASP A 28 15.98 -13.75 12.70
C ASP A 28 15.82 -12.28 13.12
N GLU A 29 16.49 -11.37 12.41
CA GLU A 29 16.34 -9.93 12.63
C GLU A 29 14.93 -9.42 12.31
N ILE A 30 14.27 -10.01 11.30
CA ILE A 30 12.87 -9.73 10.95
C ILE A 30 11.95 -10.29 12.05
N ARG A 31 12.18 -11.53 12.50
CA ARG A 31 11.41 -12.16 13.58
C ARG A 31 11.44 -11.30 14.85
N ASP A 32 12.63 -10.85 15.24
CA ASP A 32 12.84 -10.03 16.44
C ASP A 32 12.01 -8.73 16.39
N VAL A 33 12.06 -8.01 15.27
CA VAL A 33 11.33 -6.73 15.16
C VAL A 33 9.82 -6.91 15.00
N CYS A 34 9.37 -7.97 14.31
CA CYS A 34 7.96 -8.29 14.24
C CYS A 34 7.36 -8.63 15.62
N ILE A 35 8.10 -9.36 16.47
CA ILE A 35 7.63 -9.74 17.81
C ILE A 35 7.68 -8.56 18.79
N ASN A 36 8.75 -7.76 18.77
CA ASN A 36 9.00 -6.75 19.80
C ASN A 36 8.44 -5.36 19.45
N VAL A 37 8.26 -5.06 18.17
CA VAL A 37 7.85 -3.72 17.68
C VAL A 37 6.58 -3.80 16.83
N GLY A 38 6.47 -4.80 15.97
CA GLY A 38 5.34 -5.00 15.05
C GLY A 38 5.49 -4.30 13.70
N PHE A 39 6.55 -3.50 13.48
CA PHE A 39 6.84 -2.84 12.21
C PHE A 39 8.34 -2.54 12.04
N PHE A 40 8.80 -2.39 10.80
CA PHE A 40 10.20 -2.09 10.47
C PHE A 40 10.32 -1.38 9.11
N TYR A 41 11.41 -0.63 8.93
CA TYR A 41 11.77 -0.08 7.61
C TYR A 41 12.58 -1.08 6.81
N VAL A 42 12.45 -1.06 5.48
CA VAL A 42 13.33 -1.80 4.57
C VAL A 42 14.14 -0.85 3.70
N LYS A 43 15.39 -1.22 3.39
CA LYS A 43 16.22 -0.54 2.39
C LYS A 43 16.81 -1.57 1.42
N ASN A 44 17.29 -1.09 0.28
CA ASN A 44 17.80 -1.95 -0.80
C ASN A 44 16.74 -2.96 -1.30
N HIS A 45 15.48 -2.54 -1.30
CA HIS A 45 14.30 -3.35 -1.66
C HIS A 45 14.09 -3.49 -3.17
N GLY A 46 14.90 -2.83 -4.00
CA GLY A 46 14.88 -3.01 -5.46
C GLY A 46 13.81 -2.21 -6.21
N ILE A 47 12.91 -1.50 -5.52
CA ILE A 47 11.96 -0.58 -6.20
C ILE A 47 12.74 0.63 -6.71
N PRO A 48 12.71 0.93 -8.02
CA PRO A 48 13.42 2.09 -8.57
C PRO A 48 12.88 3.40 -7.98
N PRO A 49 13.75 4.37 -7.61
CA PRO A 49 13.31 5.66 -7.06
C PRO A 49 12.30 6.39 -7.95
N LEU A 50 12.51 6.36 -9.27
CA LEU A 50 11.62 6.98 -10.25
C LEU A 50 10.20 6.38 -10.25
N THR A 51 10.04 5.11 -9.87
CA THR A 51 8.73 4.46 -9.76
C THR A 51 7.95 5.01 -8.57
N THR A 52 8.60 5.13 -7.41
CA THR A 52 7.99 5.75 -6.22
C THR A 52 7.70 7.23 -6.44
N GLU A 53 8.65 7.98 -6.99
CA GLU A 53 8.48 9.40 -7.33
C GLU A 53 7.35 9.62 -8.34
N GLY A 54 7.26 8.76 -9.37
CA GLY A 54 6.21 8.81 -10.37
C GLY A 54 4.81 8.61 -9.78
N ALA A 55 4.64 7.62 -8.90
CA ALA A 55 3.37 7.37 -8.22
C ALA A 55 3.00 8.51 -7.26
N LEU A 56 3.95 9.05 -6.50
CA LEU A 56 3.72 10.21 -5.62
C LEU A 56 3.35 11.46 -6.42
N HIS A 57 4.02 11.71 -7.55
CA HIS A 57 3.68 12.82 -8.44
C HIS A 57 2.26 12.67 -8.99
N ALA A 58 1.91 11.48 -9.49
CA ALA A 58 0.59 11.17 -10.01
C ALA A 58 -0.51 11.33 -8.94
N ALA A 59 -0.25 10.88 -7.71
CA ALA A 59 -1.15 11.07 -6.57
C ALA A 59 -1.37 12.56 -6.27
N ASN A 60 -0.31 13.37 -6.20
CA ASN A 60 -0.42 14.81 -5.96
C ASN A 60 -1.25 15.51 -7.05
N GLN A 61 -1.06 15.15 -8.32
CA GLN A 61 -1.85 15.70 -9.41
C GLN A 61 -3.32 15.28 -9.32
N PHE A 62 -3.59 14.02 -8.98
CA PHE A 62 -4.96 13.51 -8.78
C PHE A 62 -5.69 14.27 -7.67
N PHE A 63 -5.10 14.41 -6.47
CA PHE A 63 -5.76 15.10 -5.37
C PHE A 63 -5.91 16.61 -5.61
N SER A 64 -5.14 17.18 -6.54
CA SER A 64 -5.28 18.56 -7.01
C SER A 64 -6.42 18.77 -8.03
N LEU A 65 -7.04 17.70 -8.54
CA LEU A 65 -8.19 17.81 -9.44
C LEU A 65 -9.40 18.47 -8.73
N PRO A 66 -10.30 19.14 -9.49
CA PRO A 66 -11.57 19.61 -8.94
C PRO A 66 -12.34 18.49 -8.25
N LEU A 67 -13.01 18.82 -7.13
CA LEU A 67 -13.79 17.85 -6.36
C LEU A 67 -14.83 17.12 -7.23
N ASP A 68 -15.50 17.85 -8.14
CA ASP A 68 -16.47 17.28 -9.08
C ASP A 68 -15.86 16.25 -10.05
N SER A 69 -14.57 16.34 -10.34
CA SER A 69 -13.87 15.33 -11.15
C SER A 69 -13.57 14.09 -10.31
N LYS A 70 -13.13 14.26 -9.06
CA LYS A 70 -12.83 13.16 -8.13
C LYS A 70 -14.09 12.38 -7.73
N THR A 71 -15.19 13.07 -7.39
CA THR A 71 -16.46 12.44 -6.98
C THR A 71 -17.15 11.66 -8.10
N LYS A 72 -16.80 11.85 -9.38
CA LYS A 72 -17.26 10.97 -10.46
C LYS A 72 -16.78 9.53 -10.25
N LEU A 73 -15.61 9.37 -9.63
CA LEU A 73 -14.93 8.10 -9.36
C LEU A 73 -15.22 7.56 -7.95
N ASP A 74 -16.28 8.05 -7.29
CA ASP A 74 -16.62 7.70 -5.90
C ASP A 74 -16.67 6.17 -5.67
N ILE A 75 -15.98 5.73 -4.61
CA ILE A 75 -15.81 4.32 -4.24
C ILE A 75 -17.14 3.58 -4.03
N HIS A 76 -18.20 4.26 -3.60
CA HIS A 76 -19.52 3.66 -3.38
C HIS A 76 -20.31 3.41 -4.66
N LYS A 77 -19.82 3.88 -5.81
CA LYS A 77 -20.44 3.61 -7.12
C LYS A 77 -20.02 2.27 -7.70
N THR A 78 -19.06 1.58 -7.09
CA THR A 78 -18.58 0.28 -7.54
C THR A 78 -18.80 -0.81 -6.49
N PRO A 79 -19.05 -2.06 -6.90
CA PRO A 79 -19.25 -3.17 -5.98
C PRO A 79 -17.92 -3.73 -5.40
N ASN A 80 -16.78 -3.33 -5.95
CA ASN A 80 -15.44 -3.84 -5.61
C ASN A 80 -14.58 -2.83 -4.82
N PHE A 81 -15.19 -1.74 -4.32
CA PHE A 81 -14.55 -0.71 -3.50
C PHE A 81 -13.29 -0.13 -4.15
N LYS A 82 -13.34 0.19 -5.44
CA LYS A 82 -12.27 0.89 -6.16
C LYS A 82 -12.70 2.32 -6.47
N GLY A 83 -11.74 3.24 -6.43
CA GLY A 83 -11.95 4.64 -6.73
C GLY A 83 -11.72 5.56 -5.53
N TYR A 84 -12.39 6.71 -5.56
CA TYR A 84 -12.12 7.84 -4.69
C TYR A 84 -12.96 7.83 -3.41
N THR A 85 -12.28 8.09 -2.29
CA THR A 85 -12.89 8.38 -0.99
C THR A 85 -12.70 9.86 -0.67
N ALA A 86 -13.81 10.57 -0.43
CA ALA A 86 -13.79 11.98 -0.09
C ALA A 86 -13.30 12.25 1.33
N LEU A 87 -12.85 13.48 1.58
CA LEU A 87 -12.50 13.96 2.91
C LEU A 87 -13.65 13.76 3.90
N LEU A 88 -13.37 13.19 5.09
CA LEU A 88 -14.36 12.79 6.08
C LEU A 88 -15.37 11.73 5.58
N GLY A 89 -15.07 11.06 4.46
CA GLY A 89 -15.91 10.02 3.87
C GLY A 89 -15.80 8.67 4.58
N GLU A 90 -14.73 8.47 5.34
CA GLU A 90 -14.51 7.32 6.22
C GLU A 90 -14.42 7.78 7.67
N ASN A 91 -14.68 6.86 8.60
CA ASN A 91 -14.55 7.12 10.02
C ASN A 91 -14.06 5.87 10.75
N THR A 92 -12.74 5.73 10.82
CA THR A 92 -12.06 4.59 11.45
C THR A 92 -12.31 4.53 12.96
N ASP A 93 -12.39 5.69 13.61
CA ASP A 93 -12.77 5.81 15.02
C ASP A 93 -14.18 6.44 15.11
N PRO A 94 -15.19 5.68 15.57
CA PRO A 94 -16.57 6.17 15.63
C PRO A 94 -16.77 7.47 16.43
N GLU A 95 -15.85 7.80 17.35
CA GLU A 95 -15.91 9.01 18.16
C GLU A 95 -15.39 10.27 17.42
N ASN A 96 -14.75 10.08 16.26
CA ASN A 96 -14.25 11.17 15.41
C ASN A 96 -15.31 11.72 14.45
N ARG A 97 -14.99 12.86 13.86
CA ARG A 97 -15.84 13.57 12.90
C ARG A 97 -15.66 13.09 11.46
N GLY A 98 -15.01 11.95 11.26
CA GLY A 98 -14.50 11.45 9.99
C GLY A 98 -12.98 11.62 9.89
N ASP A 99 -12.35 10.71 9.15
CA ASP A 99 -10.91 10.71 8.91
C ASP A 99 -10.53 11.86 7.98
N LEU A 100 -9.55 12.67 8.41
CA LEU A 100 -9.08 13.84 7.67
C LEU A 100 -8.06 13.44 6.59
N HIS A 101 -8.51 12.62 5.65
CA HIS A 101 -7.79 12.33 4.40
C HIS A 101 -8.73 12.14 3.22
N GLU A 102 -8.17 12.32 2.03
CA GLU A 102 -8.73 11.78 0.80
C GLU A 102 -8.05 10.45 0.47
N GLY A 103 -8.78 9.54 -0.19
CA GLY A 103 -8.28 8.22 -0.59
C GLY A 103 -8.52 7.94 -2.06
N PHE A 104 -7.64 7.14 -2.67
CA PHE A 104 -7.91 6.49 -3.95
C PHE A 104 -7.44 5.04 -3.92
N ASP A 105 -8.38 4.12 -4.04
CA ASP A 105 -8.19 2.68 -3.87
C ASP A 105 -8.16 1.98 -5.22
N LEU A 106 -7.14 1.15 -5.42
CA LEU A 106 -6.94 0.33 -6.60
C LEU A 106 -6.47 -1.07 -6.23
N GLY A 107 -6.69 -2.04 -7.12
CA GLY A 107 -6.18 -3.40 -7.03
C GLY A 107 -5.39 -3.78 -8.28
N TRP A 108 -5.17 -5.09 -8.43
CA TRP A 108 -4.41 -5.63 -9.54
C TRP A 108 -5.06 -5.30 -10.89
N GLU A 109 -4.25 -4.81 -11.82
CA GLU A 109 -4.62 -4.66 -13.22
C GLU A 109 -3.37 -4.78 -14.09
N SER A 110 -3.51 -5.39 -15.27
CA SER A 110 -2.42 -5.52 -16.23
C SER A 110 -1.97 -4.15 -16.74
N LEU A 111 -0.65 -3.90 -16.80
CA LEU A 111 -0.10 -2.74 -17.49
C LEU A 111 -0.26 -2.83 -19.02
N GLY A 112 -0.44 -4.05 -19.55
CA GLY A 112 -0.65 -4.32 -20.96
C GLY A 112 -2.10 -4.13 -21.41
N LYS A 113 -2.36 -4.37 -22.70
CA LYS A 113 -3.71 -4.31 -23.28
C LYS A 113 -4.58 -5.52 -22.95
N ASP A 114 -3.98 -6.60 -22.46
CA ASP A 114 -4.72 -7.81 -22.10
C ASP A 114 -5.31 -7.64 -20.71
N THR A 115 -6.63 -7.44 -20.65
CA THR A 115 -7.42 -7.57 -19.43
C THR A 115 -7.65 -9.05 -19.20
N GLN A 116 -6.81 -9.68 -18.39
CA GLN A 116 -7.22 -10.95 -17.80
C GLN A 116 -8.18 -10.62 -16.67
N ASP A 117 -9.41 -11.13 -16.76
CA ASP A 117 -10.32 -11.20 -15.63
C ASP A 117 -9.63 -12.06 -14.56
N ARG A 118 -9.05 -11.37 -13.58
CA ARG A 118 -8.44 -12.00 -12.41
C ARG A 118 -9.50 -12.02 -11.33
N ASP A 119 -10.05 -13.20 -11.09
CA ASP A 119 -10.84 -13.45 -9.90
C ASP A 119 -9.91 -13.56 -8.69
N ASP A 120 -9.87 -12.50 -7.86
CA ASP A 120 -9.17 -12.38 -6.59
C ASP A 120 -10.11 -12.30 -5.37
N GLY A 121 -11.39 -12.67 -5.56
CA GLY A 121 -12.39 -12.82 -4.49
C GLY A 121 -13.42 -11.70 -4.44
N ALA A 122 -13.84 -11.31 -3.23
CA ALA A 122 -14.93 -10.34 -3.03
C ALA A 122 -14.59 -8.92 -3.54
N MET A 123 -13.30 -8.63 -3.74
CA MET A 123 -12.78 -7.35 -4.22
C MET A 123 -12.44 -7.39 -5.72
N SER A 124 -12.77 -8.50 -6.40
CA SER A 124 -12.62 -8.68 -7.84
C SER A 124 -13.40 -7.61 -8.59
N GLY A 125 -12.74 -6.98 -9.54
CA GLY A 125 -13.37 -6.08 -10.50
C GLY A 125 -12.38 -5.05 -11.04
N GLU A 126 -12.83 -4.29 -12.04
CA GLU A 126 -12.00 -3.27 -12.68
C GLU A 126 -11.72 -2.10 -11.73
N ASN A 127 -10.53 -1.53 -11.85
CA ASN A 127 -10.24 -0.24 -11.23
C ASN A 127 -11.00 0.87 -11.95
N VAL A 128 -11.25 1.98 -11.24
CA VAL A 128 -11.94 3.15 -11.79
C VAL A 128 -10.94 4.28 -11.97
N TRP A 129 -10.56 4.57 -13.20
CA TRP A 129 -9.53 5.56 -13.51
C TRP A 129 -10.11 6.92 -13.90
N PRO A 130 -9.44 8.04 -13.56
CA PRO A 130 -9.75 9.32 -14.19
C PRO A 130 -9.54 9.21 -15.71
N PRO A 131 -10.31 9.95 -16.53
CA PRO A 131 -10.08 9.99 -17.96
C PRO A 131 -8.64 10.42 -18.29
N GLU A 132 -8.02 9.78 -19.29
CA GLU A 132 -6.66 10.13 -19.74
C GLU A 132 -6.56 11.59 -20.21
N SER A 133 -7.67 12.19 -20.64
CA SER A 133 -7.75 13.63 -20.98
C SER A 133 -7.60 14.55 -19.77
N ASP A 134 -8.05 14.09 -18.60
CA ASP A 134 -8.12 14.88 -17.38
C ASP A 134 -6.83 14.70 -16.56
N LEU A 135 -6.27 13.49 -16.59
CA LEU A 135 -5.04 13.18 -15.88
C LEU A 135 -4.15 12.16 -16.63
N PRO A 136 -3.41 12.62 -17.66
CA PRO A 136 -2.57 11.76 -18.48
C PRO A 136 -1.52 10.99 -17.67
N GLY A 137 -1.38 9.70 -17.93
CA GLY A 137 -0.33 8.85 -17.35
C GLY A 137 -0.57 8.38 -15.91
N PHE A 138 -1.65 8.82 -15.24
CA PHE A 138 -1.94 8.46 -13.84
C PHE A 138 -2.01 6.95 -13.64
N ARG A 139 -2.86 6.28 -14.43
CA ARG A 139 -3.04 4.82 -14.38
C ARG A 139 -1.70 4.10 -14.45
N ARG A 140 -0.84 4.48 -15.40
CA ARG A 140 0.44 3.81 -15.62
C ARG A 140 1.39 4.01 -14.44
N ALA A 141 1.59 5.26 -13.99
CA ALA A 141 2.49 5.57 -12.89
C ALA A 141 2.10 4.85 -11.59
N VAL A 142 0.80 4.82 -11.29
CA VAL A 142 0.28 4.17 -10.08
C VAL A 142 0.37 2.64 -10.20
N LEU A 143 0.03 2.04 -11.34
CA LEU A 143 0.16 0.59 -11.54
C LEU A 143 1.63 0.12 -11.56
N GLU A 144 2.55 0.91 -12.09
CA GLU A 144 3.99 0.59 -12.05
C GLU A 144 4.47 0.46 -10.60
N TYR A 145 4.05 1.36 -9.71
CA TYR A 145 4.36 1.26 -8.29
C TYR A 145 3.61 0.11 -7.59
N TYR A 146 2.32 -0.10 -7.90
CA TYR A 146 1.55 -1.23 -7.40
C TYR A 146 2.27 -2.56 -7.64
N HIS A 147 2.67 -2.83 -8.88
CA HIS A 147 3.35 -4.08 -9.24
C HIS A 147 4.71 -4.21 -8.57
N ALA A 148 5.47 -3.10 -8.46
CA ALA A 148 6.74 -3.10 -7.74
C ALA A 148 6.58 -3.39 -6.24
N ALA A 149 5.54 -2.85 -5.60
CA ALA A 149 5.24 -3.07 -4.19
C ALA A 149 4.74 -4.50 -3.92
N VAL A 150 3.86 -5.03 -4.78
CA VAL A 150 3.40 -6.43 -4.69
C VAL A 150 4.59 -7.38 -4.84
N HIS A 151 5.48 -7.14 -5.81
CA HIS A 151 6.67 -7.95 -5.99
C HIS A 151 7.63 -7.90 -4.79
N LEU A 152 7.77 -6.74 -4.14
CA LEU A 152 8.51 -6.63 -2.89
C LEU A 152 7.86 -7.47 -1.78
N GLY A 153 6.53 -7.47 -1.68
CA GLY A 153 5.79 -8.35 -0.76
C GLY A 153 6.10 -9.83 -1.01
N GLU A 154 6.00 -10.28 -2.26
CA GLU A 154 6.38 -11.63 -2.70
C GLU A 154 7.82 -11.98 -2.31
N TYR A 155 8.75 -11.04 -2.46
CA TYR A 155 10.15 -11.20 -2.09
C TYR A 155 10.40 -11.33 -0.58
N LEU A 156 9.50 -10.80 0.26
CA LEU A 156 9.60 -10.91 1.72
C LEU A 156 9.03 -12.21 2.28
N PHE A 157 8.10 -12.87 1.59
CA PHE A 157 7.45 -14.11 2.09
C PHE A 157 8.43 -15.24 2.44
N PRO A 158 9.49 -15.51 1.66
CA PRO A 158 10.49 -16.51 2.05
C PRO A 158 11.21 -16.18 3.35
N LEU A 159 11.48 -14.89 3.62
CA LEU A 159 12.09 -14.45 4.88
C LEU A 159 11.10 -14.60 6.04
N PHE A 160 9.81 -14.34 5.83
CA PHE A 160 8.79 -14.58 6.84
C PHE A 160 8.60 -16.07 7.13
N ALA A 161 8.67 -16.93 6.11
CA ALA A 161 8.64 -18.37 6.32
C ALA A 161 9.82 -18.83 7.17
N LEU A 162 11.04 -18.37 6.86
CA LEU A 162 12.21 -18.63 7.71
C LEU A 162 12.00 -18.06 9.13
N ALA A 163 11.51 -16.83 9.28
CA ALA A 163 11.25 -16.22 10.60
C ALA A 163 10.28 -17.05 11.47
N LEU A 164 9.41 -17.85 10.85
CA LEU A 164 8.47 -18.76 11.49
C LEU A 164 9.00 -20.21 11.61
N ASP A 165 10.26 -20.45 11.26
CA ASP A 165 10.89 -21.78 11.20
C ASP A 165 10.19 -22.75 10.24
N LEU A 166 9.70 -22.22 9.12
CA LEU A 166 9.06 -22.94 8.02
C LEU A 166 9.97 -23.02 6.78
N PRO A 167 9.68 -23.94 5.83
CA PRO A 167 10.34 -23.94 4.52
C PRO A 167 10.16 -22.62 3.78
N GLU A 168 11.20 -22.14 3.07
CA GLU A 168 11.18 -20.86 2.34
C GLU A 168 10.00 -20.71 1.36
N ASN A 169 9.51 -21.83 0.82
CA ASN A 169 8.40 -21.88 -0.13
C ASN A 169 7.01 -22.09 0.51
N PHE A 170 6.89 -21.95 1.83
CA PHE A 170 5.65 -22.24 2.56
C PHE A 170 4.43 -21.44 2.09
N PHE A 171 4.66 -20.22 1.58
CA PHE A 171 3.59 -19.31 1.16
C PHE A 171 3.31 -19.34 -0.35
N ASP A 172 4.12 -20.04 -1.16
CA ASP A 172 4.06 -19.98 -2.63
C ASP A 172 2.67 -20.33 -3.19
N ASP A 173 1.99 -21.32 -2.59
CA ASP A 173 0.64 -21.74 -2.99
C ASP A 173 -0.46 -20.80 -2.48
N LYS A 174 -0.15 -19.91 -1.53
CA LYS A 174 -1.10 -18.99 -0.86
C LYS A 174 -1.10 -17.60 -1.47
N ILE A 175 -0.04 -17.25 -2.19
CA ILE A 175 0.16 -15.93 -2.82
C ILE A 175 0.12 -16.01 -4.35
N THR A 176 -0.54 -17.03 -4.91
CA THR A 176 -0.67 -17.18 -6.37
C THR A 176 -1.53 -16.08 -7.01
N LYS A 177 -2.51 -15.58 -6.24
CA LYS A 177 -3.37 -14.46 -6.62
C LYS A 177 -3.59 -13.55 -5.41
N PRO A 178 -2.59 -12.77 -4.96
CA PRO A 178 -2.79 -11.83 -3.87
C PRO A 178 -3.91 -10.86 -4.25
N ALA A 179 -4.89 -10.73 -3.35
CA ALA A 179 -5.93 -9.71 -3.38
C ALA A 179 -5.39 -8.41 -2.80
N ALA A 180 -4.22 -7.97 -3.30
CA ALA A 180 -3.55 -6.78 -2.80
C ALA A 180 -4.34 -5.53 -3.22
N ILE A 181 -4.52 -4.63 -2.27
CA ILE A 181 -5.13 -3.32 -2.50
C ILE A 181 -4.08 -2.27 -2.18
N MET A 182 -3.97 -1.27 -3.04
CA MET A 182 -3.16 -0.11 -2.78
C MET A 182 -4.06 1.10 -2.63
N ARG A 183 -3.78 1.90 -1.60
CA ARG A 183 -4.49 3.13 -1.32
C ARG A 183 -3.53 4.31 -1.42
N LEU A 184 -3.83 5.26 -2.30
CA LEU A 184 -3.17 6.56 -2.33
C LEU A 184 -3.89 7.46 -1.31
N LEU A 185 -3.13 8.15 -0.47
CA LEU A 185 -3.69 8.99 0.59
C LEU A 185 -3.19 10.42 0.48
N TYR A 186 -4.07 11.37 0.72
CA TYR A 186 -3.72 12.79 0.86
C TYR A 186 -4.33 13.35 2.13
N TYR A 187 -3.45 13.83 3.01
CA TYR A 187 -3.82 14.50 4.26
C TYR A 187 -3.70 16.01 4.03
N PRO A 188 -4.82 16.75 3.95
CA PRO A 188 -4.75 18.20 3.78
C PRO A 188 -4.14 18.86 5.03
N PRO A 189 -3.49 20.03 4.86
CA PRO A 189 -2.98 20.78 6.00
C PRO A 189 -4.14 21.20 6.91
N GLN A 190 -4.02 20.92 8.21
CA GLN A 190 -4.94 21.43 9.22
C GLN A 190 -4.67 22.93 9.43
N THR A 191 -5.71 23.75 9.25
CA THR A 191 -5.64 25.19 9.49
C THR A 191 -6.62 25.58 10.59
N GLY A 192 -6.24 26.53 11.45
CA GLY A 192 -7.07 26.98 12.57
C GLY A 192 -6.83 26.19 13.86
N THR A 193 -7.88 26.05 14.68
CA THR A 193 -7.79 25.34 15.97
C THR A 193 -7.86 23.83 15.71
N VAL A 194 -6.82 23.11 16.11
CA VAL A 194 -6.77 21.64 16.05
C VAL A 194 -7.69 21.08 17.14
N ASP A 195 -8.62 20.21 16.74
CA ASP A 195 -9.54 19.47 17.60
C ASP A 195 -9.05 18.01 17.63
N ASP A 196 -8.89 17.44 18.82
CA ASP A 196 -8.45 16.04 19.01
C ASP A 196 -9.44 15.01 18.39
N ARG A 197 -10.63 15.45 17.97
CA ARG A 197 -11.63 14.64 17.23
C ARG A 197 -11.51 14.76 15.71
N THR A 198 -10.55 15.56 15.23
CA THR A 198 -10.24 15.76 13.81
C THR A 198 -8.82 15.29 13.56
N ILE A 199 -8.66 13.97 13.51
CA ILE A 199 -7.37 13.32 13.29
C ILE A 199 -7.25 12.83 11.84
N GLY A 200 -6.02 12.59 11.39
CA GLY A 200 -5.76 12.12 10.03
C GLY A 200 -6.49 10.81 9.74
N ILE A 201 -6.18 9.78 10.52
CA ILE A 201 -6.90 8.49 10.53
C ILE A 201 -6.95 7.96 11.97
N GLY A 202 -8.06 7.34 12.34
CA GLY A 202 -8.19 6.61 13.62
C GLY A 202 -7.15 5.52 13.80
N ALA A 203 -6.90 5.12 15.06
CA ALA A 203 -6.03 3.97 15.34
C ALA A 203 -6.68 2.67 14.84
N HIS A 204 -5.96 1.88 14.04
CA HIS A 204 -6.44 0.64 13.44
C HIS A 204 -5.32 -0.39 13.27
N THR A 205 -5.68 -1.59 12.86
CA THR A 205 -4.76 -2.68 12.47
C THR A 205 -5.07 -3.11 11.04
N GLU A 206 -4.03 -3.38 10.26
CA GLU A 206 -4.09 -3.98 8.92
C GLU A 206 -4.09 -5.51 8.98
#